data_AF-A0A382VY37-F1
#
_entry.id   AF-A0A382VY37-F1
#
_cell.length_a   1.000
_cell.length_b   1.000
_cell.length_c   1.000
_cell.angle_alpha   90.00
_cell.angle_beta   90.00
_cell.angle_gamma   90.00
#
_symmetry.space_group_name_H-M   'P 1'
#
loop_
_entity.id
_entity.type
_entity.pdbx_description
1 polymer ?
#
loop_
_entity_poly.entity_id
_entity_poly.type
_entity_poly.pdbx_seq_one_letter_code
_entity_poly.pdbx_strand_id
1 'polypeptide(L)' 'MRAALSMALSALLVVTALSGCSGISGIVGGSDSVEVPTWEVGDWWLYTFSTPDYSDDTARLVVASVSEE' A
#
# COMPACT_ATOMS: atom_id res chain seq x y z
N MET A 1 -28.41 -33.92 -15.69
CA MET A 1 -27.75 -32.67 -16.16
C MET A 1 -27.95 -31.49 -15.22
N ARG A 2 -29.18 -31.16 -14.78
CA ARG A 2 -29.45 -30.02 -13.88
C ARG A 2 -28.75 -30.12 -12.50
N ALA A 3 -28.72 -31.31 -11.89
CA ALA A 3 -28.06 -31.53 -10.60
C ALA A 3 -26.52 -31.41 -10.66
N ALA A 4 -25.92 -31.78 -11.80
CA ALA A 4 -24.48 -31.65 -12.03
C ALA A 4 -24.09 -30.18 -12.23
N LEU A 5 -24.93 -29.42 -12.94
CA LEU A 5 -24.76 -27.97 -13.11
C LEU A 5 -24.86 -27.23 -11.76
N SER A 6 -25.82 -27.60 -10.92
CA SER A 6 -25.95 -27.00 -9.58
C SER A 6 -24.79 -27.35 -8.65
N MET A 7 -24.27 -28.59 -8.69
CA MET A 7 -23.06 -28.94 -7.92
C MET A 7 -21.83 -28.18 -8.39
N ALA A 8 -21.66 -28.03 -9.71
CA ALA A 8 -20.54 -27.27 -10.28
C ALA A 8 -20.59 -25.78 -9.88
N LEU A 9 -21.77 -25.17 -9.89
CA LEU A 9 -21.95 -23.77 -9.50
C LEU A 9 -21.67 -23.56 -8.01
N SER A 10 -22.16 -24.45 -7.15
CA SER A 10 -21.88 -24.40 -5.71
C SER A 10 -20.39 -24.56 -5.40
N ALA A 11 -19.69 -25.46 -6.11
CA ALA A 11 -18.25 -25.64 -5.95
C ALA A 11 -17.46 -24.39 -6.36
N LEU A 12 -17.85 -23.74 -7.45
CA LEU A 12 -17.23 -22.49 -7.93
C LEU A 12 -17.37 -21.34 -6.91
N LEU A 13 -18.55 -21.20 -6.30
CA LEU A 13 -18.81 -20.18 -5.27
C LEU A 13 -17.98 -20.41 -4.00
N VAL A 14 -17.77 -21.67 -3.61
CA VAL A 14 -16.93 -22.00 -2.45
C VAL A 14 -15.46 -21.68 -2.76
N VAL A 15 -14.92 -22.08 -3.91
CA VAL A 15 -13.51 -21.81 -4.26
C VAL A 15 -13.21 -20.31 -4.31
N THR A 16 -14.11 -19.51 -4.87
CA THR A 16 -13.94 -18.04 -4.96
C THR A 16 -14.07 -17.34 -3.60
N ALA A 17 -14.85 -17.89 -2.67
CA ALA A 17 -14.92 -17.37 -1.30
C ALA A 17 -13.63 -17.64 -0.49
N LEU A 18 -12.91 -18.73 -0.77
CA LEU A 18 -11.68 -19.07 -0.07
C LEU A 18 -10.41 -18.47 -0.69
N SER A 19 -10.43 -18.03 -1.96
CA SER A 19 -9.25 -17.43 -2.62
C SER A 19 -8.77 -16.12 -1.99
N GLY A 20 -9.58 -15.47 -1.15
CA GLY A 20 -9.15 -14.31 -0.34
C GLY A 20 -8.48 -14.67 0.99
N CYS A 21 -8.61 -15.93 1.45
CA CYS A 21 -8.14 -16.34 2.77
C CYS A 21 -6.70 -16.92 2.75
N SER A 22 -6.15 -17.19 1.56
CA SER A 22 -4.80 -17.75 1.38
C SER A 22 -3.68 -16.70 1.25
N GLY A 23 -3.99 -15.40 1.43
CA GLY A 23 -3.13 -14.32 0.94
C GLY A 23 -2.76 -13.21 1.94
N ILE A 24 -2.88 -13.44 3.25
CA ILE A 24 -2.53 -12.41 4.27
C ILE A 24 -1.63 -13.02 5.37
N SER A 25 -0.69 -13.90 5.00
CA SER A 25 0.40 -14.32 5.90
C SER A 25 1.64 -13.42 5.81
N GLY A 26 1.58 -12.30 5.07
CA GLY A 26 2.72 -11.38 4.88
C GLY A 26 2.51 -9.95 5.38
N ILE A 27 1.27 -9.53 5.71
CA ILE A 27 0.99 -8.18 6.21
C ILE A 27 1.28 -8.04 7.71
N VAL A 28 1.28 -9.14 8.46
CA VAL A 28 1.63 -9.16 9.88
C VAL A 28 2.79 -10.14 10.08
N GLY A 29 4.03 -9.66 9.91
CA GLY A 29 5.23 -10.40 10.32
C GLY A 29 5.98 -11.16 9.22
N GLY A 30 6.07 -10.61 8.00
CA GLY A 30 7.03 -11.08 7.01
C GLY A 30 8.45 -10.69 7.42
N SER A 31 9.30 -11.68 7.70
CA SER A 31 10.76 -11.55 7.83
C SER A 31 11.47 -11.34 6.49
N ASP A 32 10.76 -10.81 5.49
CA ASP A 32 11.37 -10.30 4.27
C ASP A 32 11.78 -8.87 4.60
N SER A 33 13.09 -8.63 4.63
CA SER A 33 13.66 -7.30 4.80
C SER A 33 13.11 -6.39 3.70
N VAL A 34 12.04 -5.67 4.00
CA VAL A 34 11.59 -4.55 3.18
C VAL A 34 12.78 -3.60 3.13
N GLU A 35 13.29 -3.36 1.93
CA GLU A 35 14.33 -2.36 1.69
C GLU A 35 13.73 -1.00 2.04
N VAL A 36 13.92 -0.58 3.30
CA VAL A 36 13.50 0.74 3.75
C VAL A 36 14.49 1.73 3.15
N PRO A 37 14.02 2.79 2.46
CA PRO A 37 14.93 3.79 1.92
C PRO A 37 15.74 4.44 3.04
N THR A 38 17.05 4.58 2.84
CA THR A 38 17.93 5.36 3.71
C THR A 38 17.79 6.84 3.37
N TRP A 39 17.69 7.69 4.39
CA TRP A 39 17.61 9.14 4.24
C TRP A 39 18.82 9.79 4.91
N GLU A 40 19.43 10.77 4.24
CA GLU A 40 20.54 11.54 4.78
C GLU A 40 20.09 12.95 5.16
N VAL A 41 20.68 13.53 6.21
CA VAL A 41 20.40 14.91 6.60
C VAL A 41 20.76 15.84 5.44
N GLY A 42 19.78 16.65 5.02
CA GLY A 42 19.91 17.53 3.85
C GLY A 42 19.18 17.03 2.59
N ASP A 43 18.73 15.77 2.56
CA ASP A 43 17.81 15.31 1.52
C ASP A 43 16.52 16.14 1.52
N TRP A 44 16.00 16.46 0.33
CA TRP A 44 14.81 17.30 0.22
C TRP A 44 13.96 17.00 -1.01
N TRP A 45 12.67 17.33 -0.88
CA TRP A 45 11.66 17.25 -1.94
C TRP A 45 10.89 18.55 -2.03
N LEU A 46 10.61 19.02 -3.25
CA LEU A 46 9.73 20.16 -3.50
C LEU A 46 8.38 19.64 -3.99
N TYR A 47 7.34 19.96 -3.25
CA TYR A 47 5.97 19.64 -3.58
C TYR A 47 5.27 20.89 -4.07
N THR A 48 4.65 20.82 -5.25
CA THR A 48 3.81 21.89 -5.79
C THR A 48 2.38 21.41 -5.79
N PHE A 49 1.49 22.17 -5.17
CA PHE A 49 0.06 21.87 -5.15
C PHE A 49 -0.73 23.09 -5.52
N SER A 50 -1.84 22.86 -6.22
CA SER A 50 -2.77 23.91 -6.60
C SER A 50 -4.02 23.74 -5.74
N THR A 51 -4.53 24.84 -5.18
CA THR A 51 -5.86 24.85 -4.58
C THR A 51 -6.82 25.57 -5.53
N PRO A 52 -8.14 25.33 -5.47
CA PRO A 52 -9.07 26.02 -6.37
C PRO A 52 -9.06 27.55 -6.23
N ASP A 53 -8.78 28.03 -5.02
CA ASP A 53 -8.82 29.46 -4.67
C ASP A 53 -7.45 30.16 -4.73
N TYR A 54 -6.33 29.42 -4.83
CA TYR A 54 -4.98 29.98 -4.90
C TYR A 54 -4.18 29.35 -6.05
N SER A 55 -3.29 30.15 -6.66
CA SER A 55 -2.35 29.66 -7.67
C SER A 55 -1.44 28.54 -7.14
N ASP A 56 -0.57 27.99 -8.00
CA ASP A 56 0.39 26.96 -7.59
C ASP A 56 1.25 27.40 -6.39
N ASP A 57 1.08 26.71 -5.27
CA ASP A 57 1.86 26.89 -4.05
C ASP A 57 2.94 25.82 -3.96
N THR A 58 4.11 26.18 -3.41
CA THR A 58 5.25 25.28 -3.26
C THR A 58 5.64 25.08 -1.80
N ALA A 59 5.91 23.83 -1.41
CA ALA A 59 6.36 23.45 -0.08
C ALA A 59 7.62 22.56 -0.18
N ARG A 60 8.62 22.82 0.66
CA ARG A 60 9.86 22.01 0.71
C ARG A 60 9.87 21.14 1.96
N LEU A 61 9.95 19.83 1.76
CA LEU A 61 10.19 18.85 2.82
C LEU A 61 11.70 18.59 2.88
N VAL A 62 12.29 18.66 4.07
CA VAL A 62 13.72 18.47 4.29
C VAL A 62 13.94 17.43 5.40
N VAL A 63 14.92 16.54 5.20
CA VAL A 63 15.37 15.62 6.24
C VAL A 63 16.32 16.40 7.16
N ALA A 64 15.93 16.56 8.42
CA ALA A 64 16.68 17.29 9.44
C ALA A 64 17.02 16.39 10.63
N SER A 65 18.06 16.74 11.37
CA SER A 65 18.39 16.09 12.64
C SER A 65 17.36 16.42 13.71
N VAL A 66 17.04 15.44 14.55
CA VAL A 66 16.19 15.64 15.75
C VAL A 66 16.98 16.10 16.97
N SER A 67 18.31 16.04 16.92
CA SER A 67 19.17 16.66 17.91
C SER A 67 19.26 18.16 17.66
N GLU A 68 18.76 18.95 18.60
CA GLU A 68 19.22 20.34 18.76
C GLU A 68 20.65 20.27 19.32
N GLU A 69 21.61 20.88 18.62
CA GLU A 69 22.95 21.15 19.20
C GLU A 69 22.87 22.19 20.31
#